data_AF-A0A132H728-F1
#
_entry.id   AF-A0A132H728-F1
#
_cell.length_a   1.000
_cell.length_b   1.000
_cell.length_c   1.000
_cell.angle_alpha   90.00
_cell.angle_beta   90.00
_cell.angle_gamma   90.00
#
_symmetry.space_group_name_H-M   'P 1'
#
loop_
_entity.id
_entity.type
_entity.pdbx_description
1 polymer ?
#
loop_
_entity_poly.entity_id
_entity_poly.type
_entity_poly.pdbx_seq_one_letter_code
_entity_poly.pdbx_strand_id
1 'polypeptide(L)' 'MTVEEAAKFMGMARSSLYKMTSDQTIPFYRPNGKMIFFEKTDLLSWIRKNRVSSREEIDEEARLHMQRLSKDARNV' A
#
# COMPACT_ATOMS: atom_id res chain seq x y z
N MET A 1 3.79 -11.41 -14.37
CA MET A 1 3.40 -10.30 -15.27
C MET A 1 4.64 -9.53 -15.69
N THR A 2 4.70 -9.03 -16.93
CA THR A 2 5.78 -8.16 -17.42
C THR A 2 5.62 -6.73 -16.89
N VAL A 3 6.63 -5.88 -17.10
CA VAL A 3 6.56 -4.45 -16.75
C VAL A 3 5.41 -3.74 -17.48
N GLU A 4 5.15 -4.10 -18.75
CA GLU A 4 4.06 -3.53 -19.56
C GLU A 4 2.68 -3.84 -18.93
N GLU A 5 2.47 -5.11 -18.56
CA GLU A 5 1.23 -5.59 -17.96
C GLU A 5 1.01 -5.00 -16.56
N ALA A 6 2.08 -4.93 -15.74
CA ALA A 6 2.03 -4.37 -14.40
C ALA A 6 1.75 -2.86 -14.44
N ALA A 7 2.41 -2.13 -15.34
CA ALA A 7 2.17 -0.69 -15.54
C ALA A 7 0.70 -0.43 -15.93
N LYS A 8 0.16 -1.22 -16.86
CA LYS A 8 -1.26 -1.15 -17.25
C LYS A 8 -2.19 -1.50 -16.09
N PHE A 9 -1.87 -2.54 -15.33
CA PHE A 9 -2.66 -2.98 -14.18
C PHE A 9 -2.73 -1.92 -13.08
N MET A 10 -1.62 -1.26 -12.79
CA MET A 10 -1.53 -0.22 -11.76
C MET A 10 -1.94 1.18 -12.26
N GLY A 11 -2.20 1.35 -13.55
CA GLY A 11 -2.54 2.65 -14.14
C GLY A 11 -1.38 3.65 -14.13
N MET A 12 -0.14 3.18 -14.22
CA MET A 12 1.08 3.99 -14.11
C MET A 12 1.94 3.92 -15.38
N ALA A 13 2.77 4.95 -15.60
CA ALA A 13 3.70 4.94 -16.71
C ALA A 13 4.80 3.89 -16.51
N ARG A 14 5.26 3.25 -17.61
CA ARG A 14 6.35 2.25 -17.56
C ARG A 14 7.62 2.80 -16.93
N SER A 15 8.00 4.03 -17.26
CA SER A 15 9.17 4.70 -16.70
C SER A 15 9.07 4.87 -15.18
N SER A 16 7.88 5.20 -14.67
CA SER A 16 7.63 5.29 -13.22
C SER A 16 7.77 3.93 -12.56
N LEU A 17 7.24 2.86 -13.17
CA LEU A 17 7.37 1.51 -12.62
C LEU A 17 8.83 1.03 -12.66
N TYR A 18 9.56 1.32 -13.74
CA TYR A 18 10.99 1.06 -13.82
C TYR A 18 11.78 1.79 -12.73
N LYS A 19 11.49 3.08 -12.49
CA LYS A 19 12.10 3.84 -11.41
C LYS A 19 11.86 3.17 -10.06
N MET A 20 10.62 2.75 -9.77
CA MET A 20 10.30 2.04 -8.53
C MET A 20 11.09 0.72 -8.37
N THR A 21 11.30 -0.02 -9.47
CA THR A 21 12.13 -1.25 -9.43
C THR A 21 13.61 -0.95 -9.20
N SER A 22 14.14 0.11 -9.80
CA SER A 22 15.52 0.56 -9.59
C SER A 22 15.74 1.03 -8.17
N ASP A 23 14.77 1.78 -7.62
CA ASP A 23 14.78 2.30 -6.25
C ASP A 23 14.41 1.21 -5.22
N GLN A 24 14.09 -0.01 -5.67
CA GLN A 24 13.66 -1.13 -4.82
C GLN A 24 12.46 -0.80 -3.91
N THR A 25 11.57 0.08 -4.36
CA THR A 25 10.39 0.54 -3.59
C THR A 25 9.16 -0.32 -3.82
N ILE A 26 9.15 -1.16 -4.86
CA ILE A 26 8.09 -2.11 -5.19
C ILE A 26 8.64 -3.54 -5.26
N PRO A 27 7.90 -4.59 -4.83
CA PRO A 27 8.33 -5.98 -5.02
C PRO A 27 8.41 -6.36 -6.49
N PHE A 28 9.46 -7.07 -6.88
CA PHE A 28 9.63 -7.60 -8.23
C PHE A 28 10.58 -8.81 -8.24
N TYR A 29 10.52 -9.58 -9.31
CA TYR A 29 11.30 -10.81 -9.49
C TYR A 29 12.21 -10.70 -10.71
N ARG A 30 13.46 -11.20 -10.59
CA ARG A 30 14.44 -11.27 -11.68
C ARG A 30 15.10 -12.66 -11.77
N PRO A 31 14.36 -13.71 -12.20
CA PRO A 31 14.87 -15.09 -12.18
C PRO A 31 16.15 -15.27 -13.01
N ASN A 32 16.28 -14.55 -14.12
CA ASN A 32 17.44 -14.61 -15.02
C ASN A 32 18.28 -13.32 -15.01
N GLY A 33 18.10 -12.45 -14.00
CA GLY A 33 18.83 -11.17 -13.84
C GLY A 33 18.47 -10.05 -14.84
N LYS A 34 18.06 -10.39 -16.07
CA LYS A 34 17.80 -9.42 -17.15
C LYS A 34 16.35 -8.94 -17.22
N MET A 35 15.38 -9.82 -16.95
CA MET A 35 13.95 -9.54 -17.09
C MET A 35 13.32 -9.33 -15.72
N ILE A 36 12.44 -8.33 -15.64
CA ILE A 36 11.67 -8.00 -14.44
C ILE A 36 10.25 -8.54 -14.59
N PHE A 37 9.79 -9.25 -13.57
CA PHE A 37 8.44 -9.75 -13.45
C PHE A 37 7.79 -9.32 -12.14
N PHE A 38 6.46 -9.30 -12.14
CA PHE A 38 5.64 -9.00 -10.97
C PHE A 38 4.61 -10.09 -10.73
N GLU A 39 4.37 -10.39 -9.45
CA GLU A 39 3.22 -11.16 -9.01
C GLU A 39 2.05 -10.21 -8.70
N LYS A 40 0.84 -10.58 -9.13
CA LYS A 40 -0.34 -9.70 -8.98
C LYS A 40 -0.71 -9.49 -7.50
N THR A 41 -0.54 -10.52 -6.69
CA THR A 41 -0.77 -10.51 -5.24
C THR A 41 0.17 -9.52 -4.54
N ASP A 42 1.44 -9.51 -4.91
CA ASP A 42 2.43 -8.54 -4.42
C ASP A 42 2.08 -7.11 -4.79
N LEU A 43 1.67 -6.87 -6.04
CA LEU A 43 1.23 -5.54 -6.48
C LEU A 43 0.01 -5.08 -5.67
N LEU A 44 -0.97 -5.96 -5.43
CA LEU A 44 -2.15 -5.65 -4.63
C LEU A 44 -1.79 -5.34 -3.17
N SER A 45 -0.90 -6.13 -2.58
CA SER A 45 -0.39 -5.90 -1.23
C SER A 45 0.35 -4.57 -1.13
N TRP A 46 1.16 -4.24 -2.15
CA TRP A 46 1.88 -2.97 -2.22
C TRP A 46 0.92 -1.78 -2.32
N ILE A 47 -0.10 -1.84 -3.19
CA ILE A 47 -1.13 -0.79 -3.33
C ILE A 47 -1.85 -0.54 -1.99
N ARG A 48 -2.07 -1.59 -1.20
CA ARG A 48 -2.78 -1.53 0.08
C ARG A 48 -1.91 -1.05 1.25
N LYS A 49 -0.58 -1.02 1.09
CA LYS A 49 0.36 -0.79 2.20
C LYS A 49 0.18 0.57 2.89
N ASN A 50 -0.12 1.62 2.13
CA ASN A 50 -0.28 2.98 2.65
C ASN A 50 -1.74 3.42 2.59
N ARG A 51 -2.64 2.60 3.15
CA ARG A 51 -4.05 2.97 3.30
C ARG A 51 -4.14 4.26 4.12
N VAL A 52 -4.84 5.25 3.59
CA VAL A 52 -5.21 6.47 4.32
C VAL A 52 -6.66 6.28 4.80
N SER A 53 -6.88 6.46 6.10
CA SER A 53 -8.23 6.40 6.67
C SER A 53 -9.11 7.52 6.13
N SER A 54 -10.40 7.24 5.95
CA SER A 54 -11.36 8.28 5.58
C SER A 54 -11.59 9.23 6.74
N ARG A 55 -12.20 10.40 6.47
CA ARG A 55 -12.52 11.36 7.53
C ARG A 55 -13.47 10.76 8.55
N GLU A 56 -14.45 10.00 8.08
CA GLU A 56 -15.43 9.32 8.92
C GLU A 56 -14.77 8.27 9.83
N GLU A 57 -13.79 7.52 9.31
CA GLU A 57 -13.02 6.56 10.11
C GLU A 57 -12.18 7.27 11.17
N ILE A 58 -11.55 8.39 10.81
CA ILE A 58 -10.76 9.21 11.74
C ILE A 58 -11.66 9.79 12.84
N ASP A 59 -12.82 10.34 12.47
CA ASP A 59 -13.79 10.92 13.41
C ASP A 59 -14.34 9.86 14.36
N GLU A 60 -14.61 8.66 13.85
CA GLU A 60 -15.07 7.53 14.67
C GLU A 60 -13.97 7.04 15.62
N GLU A 61 -12.74 6.88 15.15
CA GLU A 61 -11.59 6.54 16.01
C GLU A 61 -11.41 7.58 17.13
N ALA A 62 -11.51 8.88 16.80
CA ALA A 62 -11.45 9.95 17.78
C ALA A 62 -12.59 9.86 18.81
N ARG A 63 -13.82 9.60 18.35
CA ARG A 63 -14.99 9.41 19.23
C ARG A 63 -14.81 8.24 20.19
N LEU A 64 -14.36 7.09 19.68
CA LEU A 64 -14.10 5.89 20.47
C LEU A 64 -12.98 6.12 21.48
N HIS A 65 -11.93 6.83 21.08
CA HIS A 65 -10.83 7.20 21.96
C HIS A 65 -11.29 8.09 23.13
N MET A 66 -12.08 9.14 22.84
CA MET A 66 -12.66 10.01 23.88
C MET A 66 -13.56 9.22 24.85
N GLN A 67 -14.37 8.28 24.33
CA GLN A 67 -15.21 7.43 25.18
C GLN A 67 -14.38 6.55 26.11
N ARG A 68 -13.28 5.97 25.61
CA ARG A 68 -12.37 5.14 26.43
C ARG A 68 -11.80 5.93 27.59
N LEU A 69 -11.24 7.11 27.31
CA LEU A 69 -10.70 8.01 28.33
C LEU A 69 -11.76 8.38 29.38
N SER A 70 -12.99 8.67 28.95
CA SER A 70 -14.07 9.02 29.89
C SER A 70 -14.52 7.85 30.79
N LYS A 71 -14.36 6.60 30.34
CA LYS A 71 -14.68 5.41 31.11
C LYS A 71 -13.59 5.12 32.14
N ASP A 72 -12.33 5.24 31.75
CA ASP A 72 -11.19 5.00 32.63
C ASP A 72 -11.17 6.02 33.78
N ALA A 73 -11.52 7.28 33.52
CA ALA A 73 -11.66 8.32 34.53
C ALA A 73 -12.84 8.13 35.51
N ARG A 74 -13.81 7.25 35.21
CA ARG A 74 -14.96 6.93 36.08
C ARG A 74 -14.73 5.71 36.97
N ASN A 75 -13.67 4.94 36.70
CA ASN A 75 -13.32 3.72 37.42
C ASN A 75 -12.16 3.92 38.43
N VAL A 76 -11.83 5.18 38.74
CA VAL A 76 -10.87 5.62 39.77
C VAL A 76 -11.62 6.48 40.78
#